data_AF-A0ABD3V719-F1
#
_entry.id   AF-A0ABD3V719-F1
#
_cell.length_a   1.000
_cell.length_b   1.000
_cell.length_c   1.000
_cell.angle_alpha   90.00
_cell.angle_beta   90.00
_cell.angle_gamma   90.00
#
_symmetry.space_group_name_H-M   'P 1'
#
loop_
_entity.id
_entity.type
_entity.pdbx_description
1 polymer ?
#
loop_
_entity_poly.entity_id
_entity_poly.type
_entity_poly.pdbx_seq_one_letter_code
_entity_poly.pdbx_strand_id
1 'polypeptide(L)'
;MQNGPFLCFLTEQELEALLSQNVSSVQVKFRDGVNRLGFVDLMRRKPCVTYLFRPSARSPLTQRKLIHVLKPVFSDIRFNRRLKEDVTYQKFIAYLREVSGTEKAKVTLDKILQFVTASAEILDLGYYKPPNIEFFL
;
A
#
# COMPACT_ATOMS: atom_id res chain seq x y z
N MET A 1 -15.37 1.85 -4.96
CA MET A 1 -14.55 2.19 -3.79
C MET A 1 -13.37 1.25 -3.79
N GLN A 2 -12.16 1.78 -3.85
CA GLN A 2 -10.94 1.00 -3.80
C GLN A 2 -10.79 0.52 -2.35
N ASN A 3 -10.75 -0.79 -2.12
CA ASN A 3 -10.57 -1.33 -0.78
C ASN A 3 -9.23 -0.79 -0.27
N GLY A 4 -9.29 0.03 0.78
CA GLY A 4 -8.10 0.55 1.44
C GLY A 4 -7.22 -0.58 1.98
N PRO A 5 -6.06 -0.26 2.57
CA PRO A 5 -5.23 -1.29 3.19
C PRO A 5 -6.05 -2.13 4.18
N PHE A 6 -5.71 -3.42 4.30
CA PHE A 6 -6.27 -4.27 5.35
C PHE A 6 -6.09 -3.61 6.72
N LEU A 7 -6.89 -4.01 7.72
CA LEU A 7 -6.84 -3.43 9.07
C LEU A 7 -5.59 -3.90 9.85
N CYS A 8 -4.42 -3.86 9.22
CA CYS A 8 -3.11 -4.20 9.78
C CYS A 8 -2.61 -3.18 10.81
N PHE A 9 -3.49 -2.28 11.30
CA PHE A 9 -3.22 -1.39 12.42
C PHE A 9 -3.60 -2.04 13.76
N LEU A 10 -4.35 -3.14 13.75
CA LEU A 10 -4.71 -3.86 14.96
C LEU A 10 -3.48 -4.55 15.55
N THR A 11 -3.29 -4.42 16.85
CA THR A 11 -2.33 -5.23 17.61
C THR A 11 -2.77 -6.70 17.63
N GLU A 12 -1.85 -7.63 17.91
CA GLU A 12 -2.20 -9.05 18.05
C GLU A 12 -3.28 -9.26 19.13
N GLN A 13 -3.21 -8.49 20.22
CA GLN A 13 -4.20 -8.53 21.31
C GLN A 13 -5.60 -8.10 20.83
N GLU A 14 -5.69 -7.06 20.01
CA GLU A 14 -6.95 -6.59 19.45
C GLU A 14 -7.50 -7.57 18.39
N LEU A 15 -6.62 -8.21 17.62
CA LEU A 15 -6.98 -9.23 16.64
C LEU A 15 -7.49 -10.51 17.32
N GLU A 16 -6.85 -10.93 18.40
CA GLU A 16 -7.33 -12.03 19.26
C GLU A 16 -8.68 -11.68 19.91
N ALA A 17 -8.85 -10.44 20.38
CA ALA A 17 -10.11 -9.97 20.95
C ALA A 17 -11.26 -10.05 19.93
N LEU A 18 -11.02 -9.70 18.66
CA LEU A 18 -12.03 -9.81 17.60
C LEU A 18 -12.59 -11.24 17.45
N LEU A 19 -11.75 -12.25 17.67
CA LEU A 19 -12.13 -13.67 17.53
C LEU A 19 -12.63 -14.29 18.84
N SER A 20 -12.26 -13.68 19.97
CA SER A 20 -12.60 -14.14 21.33
C SER A 20 -14.08 -13.96 21.68
N GLN A 21 -14.57 -14.81 22.58
CA GLN A 21 -15.93 -14.73 23.11
C GLN A 21 -16.05 -13.76 24.29
N ASN A 22 -15.00 -13.63 25.11
CA ASN A 22 -14.96 -12.77 26.29
C ASN A 22 -14.27 -11.45 25.97
N VAL A 23 -15.05 -10.43 25.65
CA VAL A 23 -14.54 -9.09 25.28
C VAL A 23 -15.33 -7.99 25.97
N SER A 24 -14.70 -6.82 26.11
CA SER A 24 -15.35 -5.63 26.68
C SER A 24 -16.51 -5.13 25.81
N SER A 25 -17.42 -4.34 26.38
CA SER A 25 -18.57 -3.77 25.66
C SER A 25 -18.17 -2.91 24.44
N VAL A 26 -17.00 -2.25 24.50
CA VAL A 26 -16.45 -1.47 23.38
C VAL A 26 -15.96 -2.39 22.26
N GLN A 27 -15.23 -3.45 22.62
CA GLN A 27 -14.74 -4.45 21.67
C GLN A 27 -15.88 -5.20 20.98
N VAL A 28 -17.02 -5.43 21.65
CA VAL A 28 -18.24 -5.98 21.02
C VAL A 28 -18.72 -5.08 19.88
N LYS A 29 -18.84 -3.77 20.10
CA LYS A 29 -19.30 -2.84 19.06
C LYS A 29 -18.35 -2.79 17.86
N PHE A 30 -17.04 -2.80 18.13
CA PHE A 30 -16.04 -2.85 17.07
C PHE A 30 -16.13 -4.17 16.29
N ARG A 31 -16.21 -5.31 16.99
CA ARG A 31 -16.40 -6.64 16.40
C ARG A 31 -17.65 -6.70 15.54
N ASP A 32 -18.76 -6.13 15.99
CA ASP A 32 -20.01 -6.09 15.24
C ASP A 32 -19.85 -5.27 13.95
N GLY A 33 -19.16 -4.12 14.02
CA GLY A 33 -18.83 -3.32 12.84
C GLY A 33 -17.98 -4.09 11.82
N VAL A 34 -16.94 -4.78 12.30
CA VAL A 34 -16.08 -5.63 11.46
C VAL A 34 -16.85 -6.84 10.91
N ASN A 35 -17.77 -7.43 11.69
CA ASN A 35 -18.57 -8.58 11.27
C ASN A 35 -19.66 -8.21 10.26
N ARG A 36 -20.16 -6.97 10.26
CA ARG A 36 -21.06 -6.48 9.19
C ARG A 36 -20.41 -6.53 7.80
N LEU A 37 -19.07 -6.49 7.74
CA LEU A 37 -18.29 -6.67 6.51
C LEU A 37 -17.98 -8.15 6.22
N GLY A 38 -18.40 -9.08 7.09
CA GLY A 38 -18.18 -10.52 6.99
C GLY A 38 -16.78 -11.00 7.42
N PHE A 39 -15.92 -10.11 7.92
CA PHE A 39 -14.53 -10.46 8.21
C PHE A 39 -14.35 -11.39 9.40
N VAL A 40 -15.13 -11.23 10.47
CA VAL A 40 -15.01 -12.11 11.66
C VAL A 40 -15.43 -13.53 11.30
N ASP A 41 -16.54 -13.69 10.58
CA ASP A 41 -16.98 -15.00 10.10
C ASP A 41 -15.99 -15.61 9.09
N LEU A 42 -15.41 -14.80 8.21
CA LEU A 42 -14.36 -15.24 7.28
C LEU A 42 -13.11 -15.74 8.02
N MET A 43 -12.61 -14.98 9.00
CA MET A 43 -11.46 -15.36 9.81
C MET A 43 -11.72 -16.65 10.59
N ARG A 44 -12.93 -16.84 11.13
CA ARG A 44 -13.31 -18.10 11.82
C ARG A 44 -13.35 -19.29 10.87
N ARG A 45 -13.89 -19.12 9.65
CA ARG A 45 -13.97 -20.20 8.65
C ARG A 45 -12.63 -20.50 7.98
N LYS A 46 -11.77 -19.49 7.87
CA LYS A 46 -10.45 -19.55 7.23
C LYS A 46 -9.42 -18.83 8.12
N PRO A 47 -8.88 -19.49 9.16
CA PRO A 47 -7.92 -18.86 10.09
C PRO A 47 -6.67 -18.27 9.43
N CYS A 48 -6.30 -18.74 8.24
CA CYS A 48 -5.21 -18.15 7.46
C CYS A 48 -5.47 -16.68 7.07
N VAL A 49 -6.73 -16.26 6.95
CA VAL A 49 -7.11 -14.88 6.63
C VAL A 49 -6.73 -13.93 7.76
N THR A 50 -6.70 -14.39 9.02
CA THR A 50 -6.26 -13.58 10.17
C THR A 50 -4.85 -13.04 9.99
N TYR A 51 -3.97 -13.78 9.29
CA TYR A 51 -2.62 -13.31 9.01
C TYR A 51 -2.58 -12.06 8.14
N LEU A 52 -3.60 -11.82 7.29
CA LEU A 52 -3.69 -10.62 6.46
C LEU A 52 -4.00 -9.35 7.28
N PHE A 53 -4.44 -9.49 8.53
CA PHE A 53 -4.75 -8.38 9.43
C PHE A 53 -3.63 -8.11 10.43
N ARG A 54 -2.54 -8.89 10.39
CA ARG A 54 -1.40 -8.67 11.28
C ARG A 54 -0.55 -7.50 10.81
N PRO A 55 -0.01 -6.67 11.71
CA PRO A 55 0.96 -5.64 11.34
C PRO A 55 2.18 -6.21 10.59
N SER A 56 2.59 -7.44 10.93
CA SER A 56 3.71 -8.15 10.29
C SER A 56 3.45 -8.58 8.84
N ALA A 57 2.20 -8.57 8.38
CA ALA A 57 1.89 -8.79 6.97
C ALA A 57 2.36 -7.62 6.08
N ARG A 58 2.63 -6.45 6.67
CA ARG A 58 3.12 -5.28 5.95
C ARG A 58 4.53 -5.53 5.47
N SER A 59 4.64 -5.79 4.18
CA SER A 59 5.94 -5.88 3.53
C SER A 59 6.51 -4.47 3.34
N PRO A 60 7.79 -4.22 3.70
CA PRO A 60 8.37 -2.88 3.55
C PRO A 60 8.35 -2.46 2.08
N LEU A 61 8.07 -1.18 1.85
CA LEU A 61 8.11 -0.59 0.53
C LEU A 61 9.57 -0.44 0.09
N THR A 62 9.89 -1.00 -1.07
CA THR A 62 11.22 -0.91 -1.66
C THR A 62 11.17 -0.06 -2.92
N GLN A 63 12.32 0.50 -3.32
CA GLN A 63 12.43 1.22 -4.59
C GLN A 63 11.91 0.37 -5.76
N ARG A 64 12.27 -0.93 -5.78
CA ARG A 64 11.83 -1.87 -6.82
C ARG A 64 10.31 -2.02 -6.88
N LYS A 65 9.65 -2.13 -5.72
CA LYS A 65 8.19 -2.22 -5.65
C LYS A 65 7.53 -0.93 -6.14
N LEU A 66 8.07 0.23 -5.74
CA LEU A 66 7.53 1.52 -6.17
C LEU A 66 7.66 1.73 -7.69
N ILE A 67 8.81 1.39 -8.28
CA ILE A 67 9.03 1.42 -9.74
C ILE A 67 8.07 0.48 -10.48
N HIS A 68 7.80 -0.70 -9.91
CA HIS A 68 6.89 -1.66 -10.52
C HIS A 68 5.44 -1.14 -10.56
N VAL A 69 5.04 -0.40 -9.52
CA VAL A 69 3.70 0.20 -9.41
C VAL A 69 3.57 1.45 -10.27
N LEU A 70 4.55 2.37 -10.23
CA LEU A 70 4.52 3.64 -10.95
C LEU A 70 5.15 3.51 -12.33
N LYS A 71 4.44 2.86 -13.26
CA LYS A 71 4.96 2.62 -14.61
C LYS A 71 4.94 3.91 -15.44
N PRO A 72 6.05 4.29 -16.10
CA PRO A 72 6.07 5.42 -17.02
C PRO A 72 5.30 5.11 -18.31
N VAL A 73 4.54 6.09 -18.78
CA VAL A 73 3.91 6.09 -20.10
C VAL A 73 4.74 7.00 -20.99
N PHE A 74 5.63 6.38 -21.75
CA PHE A 74 6.50 7.10 -22.66
C PHE A 74 5.84 7.33 -24.02
N SER A 75 6.24 8.43 -24.66
CA SER A 75 5.99 8.67 -26.07
C SER A 75 6.76 7.69 -26.97
N ASP A 76 6.35 7.66 -28.23
CA ASP A 76 6.94 6.82 -29.27
C ASP A 76 8.43 7.13 -29.46
N ILE A 77 9.22 6.08 -29.73
CA ILE A 77 10.70 6.15 -29.75
C ILE A 77 11.23 7.15 -30.79
N ARG A 78 10.44 7.45 -31.82
CA ARG A 78 10.84 8.32 -32.94
C ARG A 78 10.78 9.82 -32.62
N PHE A 79 10.33 10.21 -31.43
CA PHE A 79 10.19 11.61 -31.07
C PHE A 79 11.35 12.11 -30.21
N ASN A 80 11.86 13.31 -30.47
CA ASN A 80 12.79 14.01 -29.57
C ASN A 80 12.23 14.17 -28.15
N ARG A 81 10.90 14.18 -28.02
CA ARG A 81 10.19 14.13 -26.75
C ARG A 81 10.58 12.90 -25.93
N ARG A 82 10.69 11.71 -26.54
CA ARG A 82 11.08 10.48 -25.85
C ARG A 82 12.43 10.60 -25.14
N LEU A 83 13.41 11.22 -25.78
CA LEU A 83 14.74 11.44 -25.17
C LEU A 83 14.62 12.31 -23.90
N LYS A 84 13.78 13.34 -23.91
CA LYS A 84 13.55 14.19 -22.73
C LYS A 84 12.82 13.43 -21.62
N GLU A 85 11.86 12.58 -21.98
CA GLU A 85 11.13 11.74 -21.04
C GLU A 85 12.06 10.72 -20.37
N ASP A 86 12.95 10.06 -21.13
CA ASP A 86 13.93 9.12 -20.60
C ASP A 86 14.88 9.82 -19.61
N VAL A 87 15.42 10.99 -19.96
CA VAL A 87 16.29 11.77 -19.05
C VAL A 87 15.53 12.16 -17.77
N THR A 88 14.28 12.61 -17.90
CA THR A 88 13.44 12.96 -16.75
C THR A 88 13.16 11.76 -15.86
N TYR A 89 12.85 10.60 -16.46
CA TYR A 89 12.61 9.37 -15.73
C TYR A 89 13.87 8.87 -15.02
N GLN A 90 15.04 8.97 -15.64
CA GLN A 90 16.31 8.61 -14.98
C GLN A 90 16.58 9.49 -13.75
N LYS A 91 16.27 10.79 -13.82
CA LYS A 91 16.34 11.68 -12.64
C LYS A 91 15.37 11.24 -11.54
N PHE A 92 14.15 10.84 -11.90
CA PHE A 92 13.19 10.29 -10.94
C PHE A 92 13.70 9.00 -10.29
N ILE A 93 14.30 8.08 -11.05
CA ILE A 93 14.90 6.86 -10.50
C ILE A 93 16.06 7.17 -9.55
N ALA A 94 16.92 8.12 -9.90
CA ALA A 94 18.01 8.58 -9.04
C ALA A 94 17.47 9.18 -7.73
N TYR A 95 16.43 10.02 -7.81
CA TYR A 95 15.75 10.57 -6.65
C TYR A 95 15.18 9.47 -5.74
N LEU A 96 14.51 8.46 -6.30
CA LEU A 96 14.00 7.33 -5.53
C LEU A 96 15.11 6.56 -4.79
N ARG A 97 16.32 6.47 -5.39
CA ARG A 97 17.47 5.85 -4.74
C ARG A 97 17.94 6.67 -3.55
N GLU A 98 18.06 7.99 -3.71
CA GLU A 98 18.49 8.92 -2.66
C GLU A 98 17.56 8.88 -1.43
N VAL A 99 16.24 8.96 -1.65
CA VAL A 99 15.26 8.92 -0.55
C VAL A 99 15.18 7.56 0.13
N SER A 100 15.54 6.48 -0.57
CA SER A 100 15.55 5.13 0.02
C SER A 100 16.74 4.87 0.94
N GLY A 101 17.86 5.59 0.75
CA GLY A 101 19.09 5.37 1.52
C GLY A 101 19.21 6.22 2.79
N THR A 102 18.26 7.12 3.04
CA THR A 102 18.38 8.15 4.08
C THR A 102 17.29 7.99 5.15
N GLU A 103 17.64 7.42 6.31
CA GLU A 103 16.69 7.22 7.42
C GLU A 103 16.11 8.53 7.98
N LYS A 104 16.80 9.67 7.79
CA LYS A 104 16.37 11.00 8.26
C LYS A 104 15.78 11.88 7.15
N ALA A 105 15.44 11.31 5.99
CA ALA A 105 14.87 12.09 4.90
C ALA A 105 13.48 12.63 5.26
N LYS A 106 13.21 13.89 4.90
CA LYS A 106 11.86 14.49 5.03
C LYS A 106 10.84 13.76 4.15
N VAL A 107 11.28 13.22 3.01
CA VAL A 107 10.49 12.43 2.07
C VAL A 107 10.97 10.99 2.10
N THR A 108 10.05 10.05 2.29
CA THR A 108 10.30 8.60 2.24
C THR A 108 9.55 7.98 1.05
N LEU A 109 9.88 6.75 0.68
CA LEU A 109 9.15 6.02 -0.36
C LEU A 109 7.66 5.92 -0.06
N ASP A 110 7.28 5.69 1.21
CA ASP A 110 5.88 5.55 1.62
C ASP A 110 5.11 6.86 1.43
N LYS A 111 5.75 8.01 1.69
CA LYS A 111 5.16 9.34 1.42
C LYS A 111 4.95 9.59 -0.06
N ILE A 112 5.89 9.15 -0.91
CA ILE A 112 5.74 9.26 -2.37
C ILE A 112 4.57 8.41 -2.83
N LEU A 113 4.47 7.16 -2.36
CA LEU A 113 3.35 6.29 -2.70
C LEU A 113 2.02 6.89 -2.20
N GLN A 114 1.97 7.36 -0.96
CA GLN A 114 0.79 7.97 -0.37
C GLN A 114 0.35 9.22 -1.12
N PHE A 115 1.29 10.03 -1.61
CA PHE A 115 0.96 11.19 -2.43
C PHE A 115 0.27 10.78 -3.74
N VAL A 116 0.72 9.70 -4.38
CA VAL A 116 0.18 9.25 -5.68
C VAL A 116 -1.10 8.44 -5.54
N THR A 117 -1.20 7.60 -4.50
CA THR A 117 -2.26 6.58 -4.39
C THR A 117 -3.20 6.79 -3.20
N ALA A 118 -2.95 7.82 -2.38
CA ALA A 118 -3.57 8.02 -1.07
C ALA A 118 -3.30 6.88 -0.05
N SER A 119 -2.37 5.96 -0.36
CA SER A 119 -2.00 4.84 0.50
C SER A 119 -0.49 4.81 0.72
N ALA A 120 -0.06 4.67 1.98
CA ALA A 120 1.36 4.49 2.32
C ALA A 120 1.87 3.07 1.97
N GLU A 121 0.97 2.15 1.60
CA GLU A 121 1.28 0.75 1.32
C GLU A 121 0.73 0.34 -0.05
N ILE A 122 1.39 -0.61 -0.70
CA ILE A 122 0.88 -1.20 -1.93
C ILE A 122 -0.27 -2.13 -1.58
N LEU A 123 -1.40 -1.98 -2.27
CA LEU A 123 -2.57 -2.81 -2.06
C LEU A 123 -2.27 -4.26 -2.48
N ASP A 124 -2.49 -5.22 -1.60
CA ASP A 124 -2.22 -6.64 -1.85
C ASP A 124 -2.99 -7.20 -3.05
N LEU A 125 -4.19 -6.66 -3.29
CA LEU A 125 -5.04 -7.01 -4.44
C LEU A 125 -4.76 -6.14 -5.68
N GLY A 126 -3.74 -5.29 -5.62
CA GLY A 126 -3.39 -4.35 -6.67
C GLY A 126 -4.33 -3.15 -6.78
N TYR A 127 -4.10 -2.35 -7.80
CA TYR A 127 -4.86 -1.14 -8.08
C TYR A 127 -5.86 -1.40 -9.20
N TYR A 128 -7.14 -1.04 -8.99
CA TYR A 128 -8.16 -1.13 -10.04
C TYR A 128 -7.78 -0.29 -11.27
N LYS A 129 -7.35 0.96 -11.03
CA LYS A 129 -6.67 1.80 -12.01
C LYS A 129 -5.20 1.92 -11.60
N PRO A 130 -4.27 1.24 -12.27
CA PRO A 130 -2.86 1.33 -11.94
C PRO A 130 -2.36 2.77 -12.04
N PRO A 131 -1.63 3.27 -11.03
CA PRO A 131 -0.99 4.56 -11.14
C PRO A 131 0.10 4.51 -12.21
N ASN A 132 0.30 5.61 -12.91
CA ASN A 132 1.28 5.73 -13.97
C ASN A 132 1.99 7.09 -13.88
N ILE A 133 3.12 7.22 -14.59
CA ILE A 133 3.84 8.47 -14.73
C ILE A 133 3.62 8.96 -16.16
N GLU A 134 2.97 10.11 -16.29
CA GLU A 134 2.76 10.80 -17.56
C GLU A 134 3.70 12.01 -17.63
N PHE A 135 4.25 12.26 -18.82
CA PHE A 135 5.20 13.33 -19.04
C PHE A 135 4.52 14.46 -19.82
N PHE A 136 4.45 15.65 -19.24
CA PHE A 136 3.97 16.87 -19.90
C PHE A 136 5.19 17.75 -20.22
N LEU A 137 5.98 17.30 -21.20
CA LEU A 137 7.23 17.93 -21.65
C LEU A 137 7.09 18.54 -23.04
#